data_AF-A0A2E0RS25-F1
#
_entry.id   AF-A0A2E0RS25-F1
#
_cell.length_a   1.000
_cell.length_b   1.000
_cell.length_c   1.000
_cell.angle_alpha   90.00
_cell.angle_beta   90.00
_cell.angle_gamma   90.00
#
_symmetry.space_group_name_H-M   'P 1'
#
loop_
_entity.id
_entity.type
_entity.pdbx_description
1 polymer ?
#
loop_
_entity_poly.entity_id
_entity_poly.type
_entity_poly.pdbx_seq_one_letter_code
_entity_poly.pdbx_strand_id
1 'polypeptide(L)'
;MNPSLAPTTRRRLQHAWDRLVERRRRLGDTVRAARSPRSVSTDELQYRVAHVADPHGTGSILAVEGLLNAAAIEAVHHATSSLPTGSRLYLDLTGASILAGPWLRMLESLVDALEERDVAVCVVGISPHHPELRRH
;
A
#
# COMPACT_ATOMS: atom_id res chain seq x y z
N MET A 1 31.55 4.69 34.52
CA MET A 1 31.69 3.38 33.83
C MET A 1 30.41 3.15 33.03
N ASN A 2 30.50 3.14 31.70
CA ASN A 2 29.34 3.00 30.79
C ASN A 2 28.90 1.53 30.68
N PRO A 3 27.59 1.21 30.75
CA PRO A 3 27.10 -0.13 30.45
C PRO A 3 26.95 -0.31 28.93
N SER A 4 27.73 -1.24 28.38
CA SER A 4 27.60 -1.73 27.01
C SER A 4 26.38 -2.66 26.90
N LEU A 5 25.26 -2.12 26.42
CA LEU A 5 24.04 -2.85 26.08
C LEU A 5 23.67 -2.57 24.62
N ALA A 6 24.26 -3.27 23.65
CA ALA A 6 23.88 -3.02 22.23
C ALA A 6 24.12 -4.07 21.13
N PRO A 7 24.62 -5.32 21.31
CA PRO A 7 24.78 -6.22 20.15
C PRO A 7 23.56 -7.09 19.83
N THR A 8 22.65 -7.35 20.78
CA THR A 8 21.62 -8.40 20.65
C THR A 8 20.28 -7.90 20.12
N THR A 9 19.85 -6.69 20.49
CA THR A 9 18.55 -6.13 20.07
C THR A 9 18.55 -5.77 18.59
N ARG A 10 19.66 -5.24 18.07
CA ARG A 10 19.82 -4.88 16.65
C ARG A 10 19.77 -6.09 15.73
N ARG A 11 20.42 -7.20 16.12
CA ARG A 11 20.36 -8.48 15.38
C ARG A 11 18.96 -9.08 15.37
N ARG A 12 18.23 -8.98 16.48
CA ARG A 12 16.84 -9.48 16.58
C ARG A 12 15.87 -8.68 15.70
N LEU A 13 16.01 -7.35 15.67
CA LEU A 13 15.21 -6.48 14.81
C LEU A 13 15.51 -6.70 13.32
N GLN A 14 16.79 -6.87 12.96
CA GLN A 14 17.17 -7.20 11.59
C GLN A 14 16.55 -8.53 11.13
N HIS A 15 16.63 -9.58 11.95
CA HIS A 15 16.00 -10.86 11.63
C HIS A 15 14.46 -10.81 11.57
N ALA A 16 13.83 -9.92 12.34
CA ALA A 16 12.39 -9.71 12.24
C ALA A 16 12.03 -8.99 10.93
N TRP A 17 12.83 -8.00 10.54
CA TRP A 17 12.68 -7.27 9.29
C TRP A 17 12.89 -8.16 8.06
N ASP A 18 13.95 -8.95 8.03
CA ASP A 18 14.24 -9.86 6.93
C ASP A 18 13.12 -10.91 6.75
N ARG A 19 12.54 -11.39 7.86
CA ARG A 19 11.38 -12.29 7.83
C ARG A 19 10.11 -11.60 7.33
N LEU A 20 9.91 -10.33 7.64
CA LEU A 20 8.79 -9.53 7.13
C LEU A 20 8.93 -9.32 5.62
N VAL A 21 10.13 -8.98 5.14
CA VAL A 21 10.44 -8.81 3.72
C VAL A 21 10.24 -10.10 2.95
N GLU A 22 10.74 -11.22 3.46
CA GLU A 22 10.58 -12.54 2.85
C GLU A 22 9.10 -12.98 2.82
N ARG A 23 8.35 -12.71 3.90
CA ARG A 23 6.91 -13.00 3.95
C ARG A 23 6.12 -12.12 2.98
N ARG A 24 6.50 -10.84 2.84
CA ARG A 24 5.92 -9.92 1.85
C ARG A 24 6.17 -10.40 0.43
N ARG A 25 7.41 -10.81 0.13
CA ARG A 25 7.78 -11.35 -1.18
C ARG A 25 6.95 -12.59 -1.52
N ARG A 26 6.85 -13.55 -0.60
CA ARG A 26 6.04 -14.77 -0.79
C ARG A 26 4.55 -14.45 -0.96
N LEU A 27 4.03 -13.46 -0.23
CA LEU A 27 2.65 -13.02 -0.42
C LEU A 27 2.45 -12.39 -1.81
N GLY A 28 3.38 -11.55 -2.25
CA GLY A 28 3.36 -10.95 -3.59
C GLY A 28 3.41 -12.00 -4.70
N ASP A 29 4.27 -13.01 -4.53
CA ASP A 29 4.37 -14.14 -5.47
C ASP A 29 3.10 -15.01 -5.44
N THR A 30 2.49 -15.20 -4.26
CA THR A 30 1.21 -15.92 -4.13
C THR A 30 0.07 -15.13 -4.74
N VAL A 31 0.03 -13.80 -4.61
CA VAL A 31 -0.96 -12.93 -5.28
C VAL A 31 -0.81 -12.99 -6.79
N ARG A 32 0.42 -13.01 -7.31
CA ARG A 32 0.70 -13.19 -8.75
C ARG A 32 0.28 -14.57 -9.26
N ALA A 33 0.41 -15.61 -8.44
CA ALA A 33 0.14 -16.99 -8.83
C ALA A 33 -1.31 -17.45 -8.61
N ALA A 34 -2.04 -16.90 -7.63
CA ALA A 34 -3.23 -17.56 -7.09
C ALA A 34 -4.57 -17.27 -7.80
N ARG A 35 -4.76 -16.18 -8.54
CA ARG A 35 -6.06 -15.92 -9.19
C ARG A 35 -5.98 -14.76 -10.16
N SER A 36 -6.69 -14.89 -11.28
CA SER A 36 -7.13 -13.74 -12.07
C SER A 36 -7.74 -12.72 -11.11
N PRO A 37 -7.19 -11.50 -11.01
CA PRO A 37 -7.81 -10.45 -10.23
C PRO A 37 -9.25 -10.27 -10.74
N ARG A 38 -10.12 -9.66 -9.94
CA ARG A 38 -11.23 -8.90 -10.53
C ARG A 38 -10.62 -7.72 -11.31
N SER A 39 -9.87 -8.01 -12.37
CA SER A 39 -9.42 -7.02 -13.32
C SER A 39 -10.65 -6.64 -14.12
N VAL A 40 -11.17 -5.46 -13.85
CA VAL A 40 -11.89 -4.72 -14.87
C VAL A 40 -10.81 -4.27 -15.85
N SER A 41 -10.43 -5.18 -16.75
CA SER A 41 -9.58 -4.88 -17.89
C SER A 41 -10.53 -4.57 -19.05
N THR A 42 -11.13 -3.40 -19.04
CA THR A 42 -11.61 -2.81 -20.29
C THR A 42 -10.41 -2.18 -20.96
N ASP A 43 -10.28 -2.30 -22.29
CA ASP A 43 -9.19 -1.69 -23.07
C ASP A 43 -9.07 -0.16 -22.88
N GLU A 44 -10.05 0.45 -22.21
CA GLU A 44 -10.13 1.88 -21.87
C GLU A 44 -9.53 2.21 -20.49
N LEU A 45 -9.41 1.24 -19.56
CA LEU A 45 -8.89 1.48 -18.22
C LEU A 45 -7.42 1.11 -18.15
N GLN A 46 -6.57 2.14 -18.16
CA GLN A 46 -5.12 2.01 -18.07
C GLN A 46 -4.63 1.66 -16.66
N TYR A 47 -5.46 1.07 -15.78
CA TYR A 47 -5.11 0.71 -14.41
C TYR A 47 -5.67 -0.66 -13.99
N ARG A 48 -5.05 -1.28 -12.99
CA ARG A 48 -5.52 -2.52 -12.34
C ARG A 48 -5.43 -2.37 -10.84
N VAL A 49 -6.47 -2.81 -10.12
CA VAL A 49 -6.47 -2.87 -8.66
C VAL A 49 -6.60 -4.32 -8.20
N ALA A 50 -5.69 -4.73 -7.32
CA ALA A 50 -5.75 -6.01 -6.63
C ALA A 50 -5.89 -5.75 -5.12
N HIS A 51 -6.89 -6.36 -4.48
CA HIS A 51 -7.15 -6.21 -3.06
C HIS A 51 -7.21 -7.56 -2.39
N VAL A 52 -6.47 -7.70 -1.28
CA VAL A 52 -6.46 -8.86 -0.41
C VAL A 52 -6.75 -8.38 1.00
N ALA A 53 -7.94 -8.71 1.50
CA ALA A 53 -8.29 -8.49 2.90
C ALA A 53 -7.79 -9.65 3.76
N ASP A 54 -7.26 -9.34 4.94
CA ASP A 54 -6.99 -10.33 5.97
C ASP A 54 -8.32 -10.92 6.45
N PRO A 55 -8.53 -12.25 6.39
CA PRO A 55 -9.76 -12.88 6.87
C PRO A 55 -10.02 -12.63 8.37
N HIS A 56 -9.01 -12.25 9.14
CA HIS A 56 -9.15 -11.90 10.56
C HIS A 56 -9.46 -10.41 10.79
N GLY A 57 -9.60 -9.61 9.73
CA GLY A 57 -9.96 -8.19 9.80
C GLY A 57 -8.83 -7.27 10.30
N THR A 58 -7.64 -7.81 10.55
CA THR A 58 -6.49 -7.07 11.08
C THR A 58 -5.81 -6.16 10.06
N GLY A 59 -6.10 -6.33 8.77
CA GLY A 59 -5.61 -5.42 7.73
C GLY A 59 -5.99 -5.81 6.32
N SER A 60 -5.50 -5.04 5.36
CA SER A 60 -5.69 -5.24 3.93
C SER A 60 -4.45 -4.83 3.15
N ILE A 61 -4.18 -5.52 2.05
CA ILE A 61 -3.18 -5.12 1.07
C ILE A 61 -3.91 -4.77 -0.21
N LEU A 62 -3.66 -3.57 -0.73
CA LEU A 62 -4.20 -3.09 -1.99
C LEU A 62 -3.05 -2.69 -2.89
N ALA A 63 -2.99 -3.25 -4.10
CA ALA A 63 -1.99 -2.92 -5.11
C ALA A 63 -2.66 -2.25 -6.30
N VAL A 64 -2.07 -1.15 -6.76
CA VAL A 64 -2.48 -0.44 -7.99
C VAL A 64 -1.35 -0.54 -9.01
N GLU A 65 -1.70 -1.01 -10.21
CA GLU A 65 -0.81 -1.05 -11.38
C GLU A 65 -1.36 -0.16 -12.48
N GLY A 66 -0.49 0.41 -13.32
CA GLY A 66 -0.88 1.27 -14.44
C GLY A 66 -1.03 2.74 -14.06
N LEU A 67 -1.85 3.52 -14.76
CA LEU A 67 -2.00 4.95 -14.48
C LEU A 67 -2.80 5.20 -13.21
N LEU A 68 -2.24 6.01 -12.30
CA LEU A 68 -3.00 6.59 -11.21
C LEU A 68 -3.84 7.75 -11.77
N ASN A 69 -5.14 7.54 -11.91
CA ASN A 69 -6.12 8.53 -12.36
C ASN A 69 -7.36 8.51 -11.42
N ALA A 70 -8.36 9.35 -11.70
CA ALA A 70 -9.58 9.43 -10.89
C ALA A 70 -10.24 8.06 -10.67
N ALA A 71 -10.36 7.26 -11.73
CA ALA A 71 -10.99 5.95 -11.66
C ALA A 71 -10.19 4.94 -10.82
N ALA A 72 -8.86 4.98 -10.87
CA ALA A 72 -8.01 4.19 -9.99
C ALA A 72 -8.20 4.57 -8.52
N ILE A 73 -8.31 5.88 -8.22
CA ILE A 73 -8.54 6.39 -6.86
C ILE A 73 -9.94 6.01 -6.36
N GLU A 74 -10.97 6.10 -7.20
CA GLU A 74 -12.32 5.62 -6.87
C GLU A 74 -12.34 4.12 -6.57
N ALA A 75 -11.59 3.32 -7.35
CA ALA A 75 -11.45 1.89 -7.08
C ALA A 75 -10.76 1.60 -5.74
N VAL A 76 -9.72 2.38 -5.39
CA VAL A 76 -9.09 2.32 -4.06
C VAL A 76 -10.12 2.66 -2.98
N HIS A 77 -10.86 3.76 -3.14
CA HIS A 77 -11.89 4.20 -2.19
C HIS A 77 -12.95 3.12 -1.96
N HIS A 78 -13.47 2.53 -3.02
CA HIS A 78 -14.45 1.46 -2.93
C HIS A 78 -13.91 0.26 -2.15
N ALA A 79 -12.67 -0.18 -2.44
CA ALA A 79 -12.05 -1.30 -1.78
C ALA A 79 -11.72 -1.04 -0.29
N THR A 80 -11.51 0.22 0.09
CA THR A 80 -11.15 0.61 1.48
C THR A 80 -12.34 1.12 2.29
N SER A 81 -13.48 1.38 1.66
CA SER A 81 -14.67 1.97 2.30
C SER A 81 -15.17 1.16 3.51
N SER A 82 -15.10 -0.16 3.43
CA SER A 82 -15.57 -1.10 4.44
C SER A 82 -14.50 -1.56 5.43
N LEU A 83 -13.31 -0.93 5.45
CA LEU A 83 -12.26 -1.31 6.40
C LEU A 83 -12.70 -1.03 7.84
N PRO A 84 -12.53 -1.99 8.77
CA PRO A 84 -12.81 -1.78 10.19
C PRO A 84 -11.88 -0.72 10.81
N THR A 85 -12.39 -0.01 11.82
CA THR A 85 -11.59 0.83 12.72
C THR A 85 -10.49 0.01 13.41
N GLY A 86 -9.30 0.56 13.56
CA GLY A 86 -8.12 -0.11 14.12
C GLY A 86 -7.41 -1.07 13.16
N SER A 87 -7.86 -1.15 11.89
CA SER A 87 -7.23 -1.99 10.87
C SER A 87 -6.02 -1.32 10.22
N ARG A 88 -5.24 -2.09 9.46
CA ARG A 88 -4.06 -1.59 8.73
C ARG A 88 -4.25 -1.75 7.23
N LEU A 89 -3.96 -0.70 6.46
CA LEU A 89 -3.94 -0.76 5.00
C LEU A 89 -2.51 -0.66 4.48
N TYR A 90 -2.09 -1.63 3.69
CA TYR A 90 -0.86 -1.55 2.88
C TYR A 90 -1.24 -1.22 1.45
N LEU A 91 -0.92 -0.01 0.99
CA LEU A 91 -1.18 0.46 -0.36
C LEU A 91 0.12 0.39 -1.18
N ASP A 92 0.18 -0.54 -2.14
CA ASP A 92 1.31 -0.73 -3.03
C ASP A 92 1.07 -0.06 -4.39
N LEU A 93 1.84 0.98 -4.67
CA LEU A 93 1.79 1.78 -5.90
C LEU A 93 3.06 1.57 -6.73
N THR A 94 3.84 0.52 -6.48
CA THR A 94 5.10 0.26 -7.19
C THR A 94 4.88 0.03 -8.70
N GLY A 95 3.73 -0.51 -9.06
CA GLY A 95 3.32 -0.68 -10.46
C GLY A 95 2.56 0.52 -11.04
N ALA A 96 2.34 1.58 -10.25
CA ALA A 96 1.56 2.74 -10.66
C ALA A 96 2.45 3.82 -11.27
N SER A 97 2.00 4.40 -12.38
CA SER A 97 2.58 5.60 -12.99
C SER A 97 1.70 6.79 -12.63
N ILE A 98 2.31 7.79 -12.00
CA ILE A 98 1.62 9.01 -11.60
C ILE A 98 2.01 10.11 -12.58
N LEU A 99 1.04 10.55 -13.39
CA LEU A 99 1.31 11.51 -14.46
C LEU A 99 0.90 12.95 -14.11
N ALA A 100 0.17 13.15 -13.01
CA ALA A 100 -0.35 14.46 -12.62
C ALA A 100 -0.62 14.60 -11.12
N GLY A 101 -0.31 15.79 -10.59
CA GLY A 101 -0.38 16.11 -9.17
C GLY A 101 -1.77 16.16 -8.54
N PRO A 102 -2.86 16.45 -9.27
CA PRO A 102 -4.20 16.31 -8.72
C PRO A 102 -4.50 14.91 -8.19
N TRP A 103 -3.96 13.87 -8.85
CA TRP A 103 -4.18 12.48 -8.44
C TRP A 103 -3.42 12.12 -7.16
N LEU A 104 -2.24 12.69 -6.97
CA LEU A 104 -1.53 12.60 -5.69
C LEU A 104 -2.32 13.26 -4.57
N ARG A 105 -2.83 14.47 -4.77
CA ARG A 105 -3.61 15.17 -3.74
C ARG A 105 -4.90 14.45 -3.38
N MET A 106 -5.60 13.90 -4.37
CA MET A 106 -6.79 13.09 -4.11
C MET A 106 -6.45 11.80 -3.34
N LEU A 107 -5.32 11.17 -3.66
CA LEU A 107 -4.84 10.01 -2.93
C LEU A 107 -4.47 10.38 -1.48
N GLU A 108 -3.77 11.50 -1.27
CA GLU A 108 -3.45 12.04 0.06
C GLU A 108 -4.73 12.28 0.87
N SER A 109 -5.72 12.96 0.31
CA SER A 109 -7.01 13.18 0.99
C SER A 109 -7.74 11.88 1.33
N LEU A 110 -7.61 10.84 0.50
CA LEU A 110 -8.16 9.52 0.79
C LEU A 110 -7.42 8.85 1.95
N VAL A 111 -6.09 8.99 2.01
CA VAL A 111 -5.26 8.48 3.10
C VAL A 111 -5.63 9.19 4.41
N ASP A 112 -5.71 10.51 4.41
CA ASP A 112 -6.09 11.31 5.58
C ASP A 112 -7.47 10.87 6.11
N ALA A 113 -8.46 10.70 5.23
CA ALA A 113 -9.80 10.25 5.62
C ALA A 113 -9.84 8.81 6.20
N LEU A 114 -8.90 7.94 5.80
CA LEU A 114 -8.77 6.61 6.39
C LEU A 114 -8.10 6.67 7.76
N GLU A 115 -7.07 7.49 7.91
CA GLU A 115 -6.38 7.69 9.19
C GLU A 115 -7.26 8.35 10.24
N GLU A 116 -8.11 9.32 9.84
CA GLU A 116 -9.15 9.90 10.70
C GLU A 116 -10.16 8.85 11.21
N ARG A 117 -10.35 7.76 10.49
CA ARG A 117 -11.19 6.62 10.88
C ARG A 117 -10.43 5.55 11.67
N ASP A 118 -9.21 5.85 12.12
CA ASP A 118 -8.30 4.95 12.83
C ASP A 118 -7.88 3.73 11.98
N VAL A 119 -7.71 3.93 10.66
CA VAL A 119 -7.09 2.94 9.78
C VAL A 119 -5.65 3.37 9.53
N ALA A 120 -4.67 2.57 9.99
CA ALA A 120 -3.27 2.90 9.79
C ALA A 120 -2.84 2.57 8.35
N VAL A 121 -2.43 3.57 7.57
CA VAL A 121 -2.07 3.41 6.15
C VAL A 121 -0.55 3.38 5.96
N CYS A 122 -0.07 2.45 5.13
CA CYS A 122 1.32 2.41 4.68
C CYS A 122 1.34 2.42 3.15
N VAL A 123 1.85 3.49 2.56
CA VAL A 123 1.99 3.64 1.11
C VAL A 123 3.40 3.25 0.68
N VAL A 124 3.53 2.42 -0.35
CA VAL A 124 4.81 2.00 -0.93
C VAL A 124 4.79 2.24 -2.43
N GLY A 125 5.95 2.49 -3.05
CA GLY A 125 6.08 2.57 -4.51
C GLY A 125 5.93 3.97 -5.09
N ILE A 126 5.55 4.96 -4.30
CA ILE A 126 5.75 6.37 -4.64
C ILE A 126 7.14 6.77 -4.16
N SER A 127 7.99 7.24 -5.07
CA SER A 127 9.28 7.82 -4.69
C SER A 127 9.05 9.08 -3.85
N PRO A 128 9.68 9.25 -2.67
CA PRO A 128 9.64 10.49 -1.91
C PRO A 128 10.30 11.68 -2.66
N HIS A 129 10.87 11.43 -3.84
CA HIS A 129 11.40 12.43 -4.76
C HIS A 129 10.47 12.74 -5.93
N HIS A 130 9.21 12.29 -5.89
CA HIS A 130 8.25 12.65 -6.93
C HIS A 130 8.17 14.18 -7.02
N PRO A 131 8.36 14.78 -8.21
CA PRO A 131 8.54 16.23 -8.35
C PRO A 131 7.36 17.06 -7.84
N GLU A 132 6.18 16.44 -7.73
CA GLU A 132 4.97 17.06 -7.22
C GLU A 132 4.82 16.98 -5.69
N LEU A 133 5.51 16.04 -5.02
CA LEU A 133 5.56 15.97 -3.55
C LEU A 133 6.54 16.99 -2.93
N ARG A 134 7.46 17.55 -3.73
CA ARG A 134 8.43 18.56 -3.27
C ARG A 134 7.86 19.98 -3.18
N ARG A 135 6.61 20.20 -3.57
CA ARG A 135 6.01 21.55 -3.64
C ARG A 135 5.29 21.97 -2.35
N HIS A 136 5.33 21.16 -1.31
CA HIS A 136 4.76 21.45 0.00
C HIS A 136 5.80 21.27 1.10
#